data_AF-A0A5E4HYC0-F1
#
_entry.id   AF-A0A5E4HYC0-F1
#
_cell.length_a   1.000
_cell.length_b   1.000
_cell.length_c   1.000
_cell.angle_alpha   90.00
_cell.angle_beta   90.00
_cell.angle_gamma   90.00
#
_symmetry.space_group_name_H-M   'P 1'
#
loop_
_entity.id
_entity.type
_entity.pdbx_description
1 polymer ?
#
loop_
_entity_poly.entity_id
_entity_poly.type
_entity_poly.pdbx_seq_one_letter_code
_entity_poly.pdbx_strand_id
1 'polypeptide(L)'
;MSDSLRLVAEVNGFLDSIDEQGRIDADRVPQLEAYKAEMLERGFGAPFLAMVAQARAELEDETADDMKDRSRQLKRLRYVASLKKFTLNRLRVSLAAHRLAQAMQESGRANMAEYLPRGGSYVKALSDGGEMAAEAYHYLMSLFLPRRFSISAASAVIKAVSGGQEEHKEVDLSNSEDAAHDLKELLGKTKGVREIAIAQKPKGLIRNHSTRVALFTAAAVGAEKKARQKMKEEEGTDAKLVAYNDLLRKHGIVPDVPVTALEGMEALRQEALAGGFAQKVHGELLMEEELELALHKRRAKYRRLCIDGAGETVYGLLTWYYVCFHAQGRKSYGAMPAVNAEPDEQLLHVMHELQPAQDALKHPDRMLAQKMALEARAPPLPSRAWGPAFMALKSGQDAKWAAEYFHVEEEAVAQAMPVVESLVSQPGGRGAKFLQGLKKE
;
A
#
# COMPACT_ATOMS: atom_id res chain seq x y z
N MET A 1 -4.98 33.29 -14.72
CA MET A 1 -4.51 32.08 -14.01
C MET A 1 -4.26 31.03 -15.08
N SER A 2 -3.12 30.34 -15.13
CA SER A 2 -2.88 29.38 -16.23
C SER A 2 -3.90 28.24 -16.18
N ASP A 3 -4.32 27.69 -17.32
CA ASP A 3 -5.32 26.61 -17.40
C ASP A 3 -4.94 25.39 -16.55
N SER A 4 -3.63 25.16 -16.38
CA SER A 4 -3.10 24.15 -15.46
C SER A 4 -3.47 24.40 -14.00
N LEU A 5 -3.41 25.64 -13.52
CA LEU A 5 -3.75 25.98 -12.13
C LEU A 5 -5.26 25.94 -11.90
N ARG A 6 -6.05 26.27 -12.93
CA ARG A 6 -7.51 26.09 -12.89
C ARG A 6 -7.87 24.61 -12.74
N LEU A 7 -7.25 23.73 -13.53
CA LEU A 7 -7.45 22.28 -13.39
C LEU A 7 -6.98 21.75 -12.02
N VAL A 8 -5.86 22.25 -11.48
CA VAL A 8 -5.43 21.91 -10.11
C VAL A 8 -6.50 22.29 -9.08
N ALA A 9 -7.07 23.48 -9.18
CA ALA A 9 -8.10 23.95 -8.25
C ALA A 9 -9.39 23.13 -8.39
N GLU A 10 -9.81 22.84 -9.62
CA GLU A 10 -11.00 22.02 -9.91
C GLU A 10 -10.87 20.60 -9.36
N VAL A 11 -9.76 19.91 -9.66
CA VAL A 11 -9.52 18.55 -9.19
C VAL A 11 -9.43 18.50 -7.66
N ASN A 12 -8.74 19.46 -7.03
CA ASN A 12 -8.69 19.49 -5.57
C ASN A 12 -10.06 19.78 -4.95
N GLY A 13 -10.85 20.70 -5.51
CA GLY A 13 -12.22 20.96 -5.05
C GLY A 13 -13.10 19.72 -5.17
N PHE A 14 -12.98 18.97 -6.26
CA PHE A 14 -13.67 17.68 -6.40
C PHE A 14 -13.21 16.66 -5.34
N LEU A 15 -11.90 16.51 -5.13
CA LEU A 15 -11.34 15.60 -4.12
C LEU A 15 -11.72 15.99 -2.68
N ASP A 16 -11.78 17.28 -2.37
CA ASP A 16 -12.23 17.79 -1.07
C ASP A 16 -13.72 17.46 -0.86
N SER A 17 -14.56 17.65 -1.88
CA SER A 17 -15.98 17.28 -1.82
C SER A 17 -16.20 15.78 -1.57
N ILE A 18 -15.26 14.93 -2.04
CA ILE A 18 -15.30 13.49 -1.77
C ILE A 18 -15.06 13.21 -0.28
N ASP A 19 -14.06 13.86 0.32
CA ASP A 19 -13.74 13.71 1.73
C ASP A 19 -14.90 14.20 2.62
N GLU A 20 -15.53 15.34 2.28
CA GLU A 20 -16.66 15.93 3.02
C GLU A 20 -17.91 15.04 3.04
N GLN A 21 -18.23 14.41 1.92
CA GLN A 21 -19.42 13.56 1.81
C GLN A 21 -19.27 12.22 2.54
N GLY A 22 -18.04 11.81 2.86
CA GLY A 22 -17.80 10.65 3.70
C GLY A 22 -18.37 9.34 3.14
N ARG A 23 -18.45 9.18 1.82
CA ARG A 23 -18.94 7.95 1.17
C ARG A 23 -17.99 7.49 0.08
N ILE A 24 -17.81 6.17 -0.02
CA ILE A 24 -17.19 5.55 -1.20
C ILE A 24 -18.30 5.22 -2.17
N ASP A 25 -18.08 5.64 -3.40
CA ASP A 25 -19.06 5.57 -4.46
C ASP A 25 -18.35 5.10 -5.73
N ALA A 26 -18.84 4.00 -6.30
CA ALA A 26 -18.31 3.44 -7.53
C ALA A 26 -18.52 4.40 -8.71
N ASP A 27 -19.55 5.25 -8.64
CA ASP A 27 -19.93 6.18 -9.70
C ASP A 27 -18.91 7.32 -9.86
N ARG A 28 -17.98 7.48 -8.91
CA ARG A 28 -16.90 8.47 -8.98
C ARG A 28 -15.66 7.97 -9.71
N VAL A 29 -15.49 6.66 -9.86
CA VAL A 29 -14.32 6.08 -10.53
C VAL A 29 -14.16 6.58 -11.98
N PRO A 30 -15.21 6.68 -12.81
CA PRO A 30 -15.11 7.24 -14.15
C PRO A 30 -14.61 8.69 -14.16
N GLN A 31 -15.12 9.53 -13.26
CA GLN A 31 -14.70 10.94 -13.17
C GLN A 31 -13.25 11.07 -12.69
N LEU A 32 -12.83 10.27 -11.71
CA LEU A 32 -11.44 10.23 -11.24
C LEU A 32 -10.47 9.78 -12.36
N GLU A 33 -10.85 8.79 -13.18
CA GLU A 33 -10.06 8.37 -14.34
C GLU A 33 -10.03 9.45 -15.44
N ALA A 34 -11.14 10.16 -15.68
CA ALA A 34 -11.19 11.27 -16.62
C ALA A 34 -10.23 12.41 -16.22
N TYR A 35 -10.28 12.86 -14.96
CA TYR A 35 -9.33 13.86 -14.46
C TYR A 35 -7.88 13.38 -14.53
N LYS A 36 -7.64 12.09 -14.26
CA LYS A 36 -6.29 11.53 -14.35
C LYS A 36 -5.78 11.55 -15.79
N ALA A 37 -6.61 11.19 -16.76
CA ALA A 37 -6.26 11.24 -18.17
C ALA A 37 -5.96 12.69 -18.61
N GLU A 38 -6.84 13.64 -18.29
CA GLU A 38 -6.66 15.05 -18.63
C GLU A 38 -5.38 15.66 -18.00
N MET A 39 -5.10 15.37 -16.73
CA MET A 39 -3.88 15.85 -16.07
C MET A 39 -2.62 15.26 -16.72
N LEU A 40 -2.65 13.99 -17.13
CA LEU A 40 -1.53 13.34 -17.80
C LEU A 40 -1.30 13.93 -19.20
N GLU A 41 -2.37 14.15 -19.96
CA GLU A 41 -2.33 14.81 -21.27
C GLU A 41 -1.71 16.21 -21.18
N ARG A 42 -2.02 16.95 -20.11
CA ARG A 42 -1.42 18.28 -19.82
C ARG A 42 -0.02 18.23 -19.19
N GLY A 43 0.63 17.08 -19.21
CA GLY A 43 2.03 16.92 -18.80
C GLY A 43 2.28 16.97 -17.29
N PHE A 44 1.28 16.73 -16.44
CA PHE A 44 1.47 16.75 -14.97
C PHE A 44 2.40 15.62 -14.47
N GLY A 45 2.65 14.61 -15.30
CA GLY A 45 3.62 13.54 -15.05
C GLY A 45 5.06 13.86 -15.49
N ALA A 46 5.30 14.98 -16.17
CA ALA A 46 6.61 15.30 -16.74
C ALA A 46 7.66 15.65 -15.67
N PRO A 47 8.92 15.20 -15.80
CA PRO A 47 9.99 15.60 -14.89
C PRO A 47 10.24 17.11 -14.94
N PHE A 48 10.37 17.76 -13.77
CA PHE A 48 10.65 19.20 -13.68
C PHE A 48 11.92 19.61 -14.47
N LEU A 49 12.94 18.76 -14.49
CA LEU A 49 14.17 19.01 -15.24
C LEU A 49 13.95 19.10 -16.76
N ALA A 50 13.00 18.32 -17.30
CA ALA A 50 12.63 18.40 -18.72
C ALA A 50 11.96 19.75 -19.04
N MET A 51 11.10 20.24 -18.13
CA MET A 51 10.46 21.56 -18.28
C MET A 51 11.48 22.71 -18.20
N VAL A 52 12.49 22.60 -17.32
CA VAL A 52 13.55 23.60 -17.20
C VAL A 52 14.49 23.57 -18.40
N ALA A 53 14.79 22.39 -18.95
CA ALA A 53 15.63 22.26 -20.14
C ALA A 53 14.98 22.93 -21.37
N GLN A 54 13.66 22.74 -21.55
CA GLN A 54 12.90 23.40 -22.61
C GLN A 54 12.88 24.93 -22.44
N ALA A 55 12.57 25.41 -21.23
CA ALA A 55 12.57 26.85 -20.94
C ALA A 55 13.96 27.50 -21.05
N ARG A 56 15.04 26.73 -20.92
CA ARG A 56 16.42 27.21 -21.11
C ARG A 56 16.84 27.29 -22.58
N ALA A 57 16.30 26.43 -23.44
CA ALA A 57 16.64 26.41 -24.87
C ALA A 57 16.00 27.57 -25.64
N GLU A 58 14.99 28.24 -25.07
CA GLU A 58 14.24 29.33 -25.69
C GLU A 58 14.82 30.74 -25.40
N LEU A 59 15.91 30.84 -24.62
CA LEU A 59 16.45 32.12 -24.12
C LEU A 59 17.97 32.18 -24.30
N GLU A 60 18.44 32.82 -25.38
CA GLU A 60 19.87 32.85 -25.76
C GLU A 60 20.67 34.10 -25.33
N ASP A 61 20.08 35.14 -24.73
CA ASP A 61 20.83 36.32 -24.26
C ASP A 61 20.30 36.84 -22.92
N GLU A 62 21.11 36.85 -21.84
CA GLU A 62 20.67 37.32 -20.50
C GLU A 62 21.66 38.32 -19.85
N THR A 63 21.10 39.39 -19.28
CA THR A 63 21.75 40.39 -18.42
C THR A 63 21.58 40.09 -16.92
N ALA A 64 22.23 40.85 -16.03
CA ALA A 64 22.21 40.60 -14.59
C ALA A 64 20.85 40.82 -13.90
N ASP A 65 19.99 41.71 -14.44
CA ASP A 65 18.61 41.87 -13.95
C ASP A 65 17.71 40.70 -14.38
N ASP A 66 17.95 40.13 -15.57
CA ASP A 66 17.28 38.91 -16.04
C ASP A 66 17.56 37.74 -15.08
N MET A 67 18.73 37.70 -14.43
CA MET A 67 19.06 36.66 -13.44
C MET A 67 18.17 36.69 -12.18
N LYS A 68 17.79 37.88 -11.67
CA LYS A 68 16.93 37.99 -10.48
C LYS A 68 15.48 37.60 -10.80
N ASP A 69 14.97 38.02 -11.94
CA ASP A 69 13.63 37.65 -12.39
C ASP A 69 13.55 36.18 -12.77
N ARG A 70 14.61 35.61 -13.35
CA ARG A 70 14.75 34.17 -13.57
C ARG A 70 14.68 33.37 -12.26
N SER A 71 15.34 33.81 -11.20
CA SER A 71 15.26 33.15 -9.90
C SER A 71 13.82 33.12 -9.35
N ARG A 72 13.08 34.23 -9.48
CA ARG A 72 11.66 34.30 -9.09
C ARG A 72 10.77 33.41 -9.97
N GLN A 73 10.98 33.45 -11.29
CA GLN A 73 10.23 32.61 -12.24
C GLN A 73 10.50 31.12 -12.02
N LEU A 74 11.76 30.72 -11.77
CA LEU A 74 12.12 29.34 -11.44
C LEU A 74 11.47 28.87 -10.12
N LYS A 75 11.45 29.71 -9.09
CA LYS A 75 10.72 29.39 -7.84
C LYS A 75 9.23 29.17 -8.10
N ARG A 76 8.61 30.04 -8.90
CA ARG A 76 7.20 29.92 -9.29
C ARG A 76 6.95 28.65 -10.11
N LEU A 77 7.81 28.32 -11.07
CA LEU A 77 7.73 27.10 -11.86
C LEU A 77 7.87 25.84 -11.00
N ARG A 78 8.82 25.83 -10.04
CA ARG A 78 8.97 24.73 -9.07
C ARG A 78 7.72 24.56 -8.22
N TYR A 79 7.14 25.66 -7.75
CA TYR A 79 5.91 25.64 -6.97
C TYR A 79 4.75 25.05 -7.78
N VAL A 80 4.54 25.53 -9.02
CA VAL A 80 3.48 25.01 -9.91
C VAL A 80 3.71 23.53 -10.21
N ALA A 81 4.93 23.11 -10.55
CA ALA A 81 5.26 21.70 -10.80
C ALA A 81 5.01 20.82 -9.56
N SER A 82 5.32 21.33 -8.36
CA SER A 82 5.05 20.64 -7.10
C SER A 82 3.55 20.46 -6.86
N LEU A 83 2.75 21.51 -7.10
CA LEU A 83 1.28 21.44 -7.01
C LEU A 83 0.69 20.44 -8.01
N LYS A 84 1.17 20.46 -9.26
CA LYS A 84 0.75 19.51 -10.30
C LYS A 84 1.01 18.07 -9.86
N LYS A 85 2.24 17.78 -9.42
CA LYS A 85 2.66 16.46 -8.94
C LYS A 85 1.86 16.02 -7.71
N PHE A 86 1.68 16.91 -6.74
CA PHE A 86 0.92 16.65 -5.52
C PHE A 86 -0.53 16.30 -5.84
N THR A 87 -1.20 17.12 -6.66
CA THR A 87 -2.61 16.91 -7.04
C THR A 87 -2.78 15.61 -7.82
N LEU A 88 -1.89 15.31 -8.77
CA LEU A 88 -1.94 14.05 -9.51
C LEU A 88 -1.74 12.82 -8.60
N ASN A 89 -0.82 12.91 -7.64
CA ASN A 89 -0.61 11.83 -6.67
C ASN A 89 -1.83 11.65 -5.75
N ARG A 90 -2.40 12.76 -5.25
CA ARG A 90 -3.62 12.77 -4.45
C ARG A 90 -4.78 12.09 -5.20
N LEU A 91 -4.99 12.47 -6.46
CA LEU A 91 -5.98 11.86 -7.36
C LEU A 91 -5.77 10.35 -7.54
N ARG A 92 -4.52 9.91 -7.74
CA ARG A 92 -4.20 8.48 -7.88
C ARG A 92 -4.47 7.69 -6.60
N VAL A 93 -4.21 8.27 -5.42
CA VAL A 93 -4.52 7.66 -4.12
C VAL A 93 -6.03 7.56 -3.94
N SER A 94 -6.78 8.62 -4.26
CA SER A 94 -8.24 8.62 -4.26
C SER A 94 -8.82 7.52 -5.14
N LEU A 95 -8.38 7.44 -6.40
CA LEU A 95 -8.79 6.39 -7.33
C LEU A 95 -8.50 4.98 -6.79
N ALA A 96 -7.32 4.78 -6.18
CA ALA A 96 -6.97 3.50 -5.56
C ALA A 96 -7.86 3.19 -4.35
N ALA A 97 -8.20 4.19 -3.53
CA ALA A 97 -9.10 4.04 -2.39
C ALA A 97 -10.49 3.58 -2.84
N HIS A 98 -11.09 4.21 -3.85
CA HIS A 98 -12.40 3.80 -4.37
C HIS A 98 -12.42 2.36 -4.89
N ARG A 99 -11.35 1.93 -5.58
CA ARG A 99 -11.21 0.53 -6.03
C ARG A 99 -11.03 -0.45 -4.87
N LEU A 100 -10.18 -0.12 -3.90
CA LEU A 100 -9.94 -0.97 -2.73
C LEU A 100 -11.19 -1.17 -1.88
N ALA A 101 -12.08 -0.18 -1.82
CA ALA A 101 -13.33 -0.30 -1.11
C ALA A 101 -14.21 -1.44 -1.63
N GLN A 102 -14.27 -1.61 -2.96
CA GLN A 102 -14.98 -2.73 -3.57
C GLN A 102 -14.36 -4.07 -3.13
N ALA A 103 -13.03 -4.18 -3.16
CA ALA A 103 -12.34 -5.38 -2.70
C ALA A 103 -12.56 -5.64 -1.20
N MET A 104 -12.59 -4.59 -0.36
CA MET A 104 -12.92 -4.70 1.06
C MET A 104 -14.35 -5.16 1.28
N GLN A 105 -15.31 -4.70 0.48
CA GLN A 105 -16.70 -5.16 0.56
C GLN A 105 -16.84 -6.62 0.15
N GLU A 106 -16.26 -7.03 -0.99
CA GLU A 106 -16.30 -8.41 -1.48
C GLU A 106 -15.56 -9.40 -0.56
N SER A 107 -14.57 -8.92 0.20
CA SER A 107 -13.81 -9.74 1.16
C SER A 107 -14.37 -9.68 2.58
N GLY A 108 -15.59 -9.18 2.80
CA GLY A 108 -16.23 -9.11 4.12
C GLY A 108 -15.58 -8.13 5.11
N ARG A 109 -14.73 -7.22 4.62
CA ARG A 109 -13.98 -6.20 5.39
C ARG A 109 -14.52 -4.80 5.14
N ALA A 110 -15.83 -4.68 4.91
CA ALA A 110 -16.48 -3.42 4.55
C ALA A 110 -16.28 -2.30 5.59
N ASN A 111 -16.15 -2.65 6.87
CA ASN A 111 -15.81 -1.70 7.94
C ASN A 111 -14.48 -0.99 7.69
N MET A 112 -13.49 -1.64 7.10
CA MET A 112 -12.18 -1.03 6.83
C MET A 112 -12.23 0.05 5.75
N ALA A 113 -13.28 0.04 4.91
CA ALA A 113 -13.46 1.03 3.86
C ALA A 113 -13.72 2.44 4.42
N GLU A 114 -14.13 2.56 5.69
CA GLU A 114 -14.31 3.86 6.35
C GLU A 114 -12.98 4.62 6.58
N TYR A 115 -11.86 3.89 6.64
CA TYR A 115 -10.53 4.44 6.90
C TYR A 115 -9.74 4.75 5.62
N LEU A 116 -10.31 4.49 4.44
CA LEU A 116 -9.65 4.78 3.18
C LEU A 116 -9.52 6.30 2.97
N PRO A 117 -8.39 6.79 2.43
CA PRO A 117 -8.21 8.19 2.09
C PRO A 117 -8.94 8.53 0.79
N ARG A 118 -10.27 8.71 0.87
CA ARG A 118 -11.20 8.80 -0.26
C ARG A 118 -10.89 9.95 -1.21
N GLY A 119 -10.63 11.15 -0.69
CA GLY A 119 -10.15 12.29 -1.46
C GLY A 119 -8.63 12.30 -1.64
N GLY A 120 -7.93 11.20 -1.32
CA GLY A 120 -6.48 11.08 -1.45
C GLY A 120 -5.67 11.79 -0.35
N SER A 121 -6.33 12.34 0.67
CA SER A 121 -5.74 13.13 1.77
C SER A 121 -5.07 12.25 2.85
N TYR A 122 -4.24 11.28 2.44
CA TYR A 122 -3.69 10.26 3.35
C TYR A 122 -2.79 10.82 4.46
N VAL A 123 -2.06 11.92 4.21
CA VAL A 123 -1.22 12.58 5.22
C VAL A 123 -2.07 13.13 6.36
N LYS A 124 -3.23 13.72 6.04
CA LYS A 124 -4.19 14.19 7.05
C LYS A 124 -4.72 12.99 7.84
N ALA A 125 -5.12 11.92 7.17
CA ALA A 125 -5.62 10.71 7.84
C ALA A 125 -4.59 10.09 8.81
N LEU A 126 -3.31 10.02 8.41
CA LEU A 126 -2.22 9.56 9.29
C LEU A 126 -1.95 10.53 10.44
N SER A 127 -1.98 11.83 10.18
CA SER A 127 -1.83 12.87 11.21
C SER A 127 -2.94 12.77 12.26
N ASP A 128 -4.19 12.56 11.83
CA ASP A 128 -5.36 12.39 12.71
C ASP A 128 -5.27 11.07 13.51
N GLY A 129 -4.64 10.03 12.93
CA GLY A 129 -4.33 8.77 13.59
C GLY A 129 -3.15 8.84 14.58
N GLY A 130 -2.31 9.87 14.51
CA GLY A 130 -1.18 10.09 15.40
C GLY A 130 0.04 9.20 15.11
N GLU A 131 1.01 9.22 16.03
CA GLU A 131 2.32 8.56 15.90
C GLU A 131 2.19 7.06 15.60
N MET A 132 1.30 6.34 16.29
CA MET A 132 1.17 4.90 16.13
C MET A 132 0.61 4.49 14.76
N ALA A 133 -0.29 5.28 14.18
CA ALA A 133 -0.75 5.07 12.81
C ALA A 133 0.38 5.33 11.81
N ALA A 134 1.15 6.40 12.00
CA ALA A 134 2.30 6.71 11.15
C ALA A 134 3.37 5.59 11.20
N GLU A 135 3.69 5.08 12.40
CA GLU A 135 4.61 3.96 12.57
C GLU A 135 4.13 2.69 11.87
N ALA A 136 2.87 2.29 12.07
CA ALA A 136 2.29 1.11 11.41
C ALA A 136 2.30 1.26 9.88
N TYR A 137 1.98 2.45 9.37
CA TYR A 137 2.09 2.78 7.95
C TYR A 137 3.53 2.64 7.43
N HIS A 138 4.51 3.19 8.15
CA HIS A 138 5.92 3.09 7.77
C HIS A 138 6.44 1.65 7.81
N TYR A 139 6.02 0.88 8.81
CA TYR A 139 6.31 -0.55 8.88
C TYR A 139 5.81 -1.28 7.62
N LEU A 140 4.53 -1.12 7.26
CA LEU A 140 3.95 -1.73 6.05
C LEU A 140 4.66 -1.25 4.78
N MET A 141 4.93 0.05 4.66
CA MET A 141 5.67 0.59 3.53
C MET A 141 7.05 -0.05 3.40
N SER A 142 7.78 -0.22 4.50
CA SER A 142 9.10 -0.83 4.52
C SER A 142 9.08 -2.31 4.14
N LEU A 143 8.07 -3.05 4.63
CA LEU A 143 7.88 -4.46 4.37
C LEU A 143 7.60 -4.75 2.89
N PHE A 144 6.85 -3.87 2.23
CA PHE A 144 6.51 -3.97 0.82
C PHE A 144 7.50 -3.26 -0.11
N LEU A 145 8.58 -2.69 0.42
CA LEU A 145 9.66 -2.23 -0.44
C LEU A 145 10.28 -3.44 -1.15
N PRO A 146 10.56 -3.34 -2.45
CA PRO A 146 11.19 -4.43 -3.16
C PRO A 146 12.53 -4.78 -2.52
N ARG A 147 12.70 -6.02 -2.09
CA ARG A 147 14.00 -6.52 -1.67
C ARG A 147 14.92 -6.49 -2.89
N ARG A 148 16.19 -6.13 -2.72
CA ARG A 148 17.19 -5.82 -3.78
C ARG A 148 17.41 -6.94 -4.83
N PHE A 149 16.72 -8.07 -4.74
CA PHE A 149 16.98 -9.29 -5.50
C PHE A 149 15.80 -9.79 -6.35
N SER A 150 14.59 -9.23 -6.26
CA SER A 150 13.43 -9.66 -7.08
C SER A 150 13.46 -8.97 -8.45
N ILE A 151 14.25 -9.53 -9.36
CA ILE A 151 14.52 -9.02 -10.71
C ILE A 151 13.57 -9.69 -11.69
N SER A 152 12.99 -8.94 -12.63
CA SER A 152 12.14 -9.58 -13.66
C SER A 152 11.86 -8.77 -14.93
N ALA A 153 12.21 -7.50 -14.98
CA ALA A 153 12.06 -6.70 -16.18
C ALA A 153 13.35 -5.95 -16.39
N ALA A 154 14.01 -6.24 -17.50
CA ALA A 154 15.04 -5.40 -18.07
C ALA A 154 14.33 -4.27 -18.82
N SER A 155 14.74 -3.02 -18.64
CA SER A 155 14.48 -1.96 -19.62
C SER A 155 15.83 -1.48 -20.13
N ALA A 156 15.97 -1.37 -21.45
CA ALA A 156 17.17 -0.81 -22.05
C ALA A 156 16.98 0.68 -22.29
N VAL A 157 17.90 1.50 -21.79
CA VAL A 157 18.04 2.88 -22.26
C VAL A 157 19.04 2.89 -23.40
N ILE A 158 18.58 3.26 -24.60
CA ILE A 158 19.41 3.38 -25.80
C ILE A 158 19.71 4.86 -26.02
N LYS A 159 21.00 5.22 -26.03
CA LYS A 159 21.48 6.52 -26.54
C LYS A 159 21.89 6.36 -28.01
N ALA A 160 21.14 6.97 -28.92
CA ALA A 160 21.44 6.96 -30.35
C ALA A 160 21.75 8.37 -30.86
N VAL A 161 22.70 8.50 -31.79
CA VAL A 161 22.98 9.78 -32.48
C VAL A 161 22.37 9.71 -33.88
N SER A 162 21.29 10.45 -34.10
CA SER A 162 20.67 10.62 -35.42
C SER A 162 20.81 12.08 -35.84
N GLY A 163 21.46 12.35 -36.98
CA GLY A 163 21.59 13.71 -37.52
C GLY A 163 22.32 14.74 -36.65
N GLY A 164 23.12 14.31 -35.66
CA GLY A 164 23.87 15.20 -34.76
C GLY A 164 23.17 15.52 -33.43
N GLN A 165 21.96 15.00 -33.18
CA GLN A 165 21.27 15.09 -31.89
C GLN A 165 21.29 13.73 -31.16
N GLU A 166 21.47 13.77 -29.82
CA GLU A 166 21.37 12.59 -28.97
C GLU A 166 19.89 12.30 -28.64
N GLU A 167 19.38 11.17 -29.12
CA GLU A 167 18.04 10.68 -28.78
C GLU A 167 18.11 9.61 -27.69
N HIS A 168 17.27 9.77 -26.67
CA HIS A 168 17.10 8.81 -25.57
C HIS A 168 15.84 7.99 -25.82
N LYS A 169 15.98 6.68 -26.02
CA LYS A 169 14.85 5.75 -26.17
C LYS A 169 14.88 4.71 -25.06
N GLU A 170 13.85 4.72 -24.20
CA GLU A 170 13.62 3.66 -23.22
C GLU A 170 12.77 2.56 -23.89
N VAL A 171 13.28 1.33 -23.87
CA VAL A 171 12.57 0.15 -24.37
C VAL A 171 12.25 -0.74 -23.18
N ASP A 172 10.97 -1.05 -23.01
CA ASP A 172 10.53 -2.05 -22.02
C ASP A 172 10.75 -3.46 -22.58
N LEU A 173 11.54 -4.28 -21.88
CA LEU A 173 11.80 -5.68 -22.25
C LEU A 173 11.08 -6.64 -21.28
N SER A 174 10.10 -6.16 -20.51
CA SER A 174 9.41 -6.95 -19.48
C SER A 174 8.70 -8.21 -19.99
N ASN A 175 8.41 -8.29 -21.29
CA ASN A 175 7.69 -9.40 -21.92
C ASN A 175 8.55 -10.16 -22.95
N SER A 176 9.86 -9.87 -23.02
CA SER A 176 10.75 -10.49 -23.99
C SER A 176 11.23 -11.85 -23.47
N GLU A 177 11.00 -12.92 -24.24
CA GLU A 177 11.57 -14.25 -23.95
C GLU A 177 13.08 -14.30 -24.25
N ASP A 178 13.56 -13.46 -25.17
CA ASP A 178 14.98 -13.29 -25.51
C ASP A 178 15.31 -11.79 -25.71
N ALA A 179 15.56 -11.12 -24.58
CA ALA A 179 15.85 -9.69 -24.55
C ALA A 179 17.06 -9.28 -25.41
N ALA A 180 18.01 -10.20 -25.62
CA ALA A 180 19.20 -9.94 -26.43
C ALA A 180 18.85 -9.95 -27.93
N HIS A 181 17.98 -10.88 -28.37
CA HIS A 181 17.45 -10.90 -29.74
C HIS A 181 16.61 -9.67 -30.04
N ASP A 182 15.65 -9.32 -29.16
CA ASP A 182 14.75 -8.18 -29.36
C ASP A 182 15.50 -6.85 -29.38
N LEU A 183 16.53 -6.72 -28.53
CA LEU A 183 17.46 -5.60 -28.59
C LEU A 183 18.20 -5.60 -29.94
N LYS A 184 18.73 -6.72 -30.41
CA LYS A 184 19.46 -6.79 -31.67
C LYS A 184 18.58 -6.45 -32.89
N GLU A 185 17.30 -6.83 -32.87
CA GLU A 185 16.33 -6.50 -33.92
C GLU A 185 15.96 -5.01 -33.91
N LEU A 186 15.73 -4.43 -32.73
CA LEU A 186 15.52 -2.98 -32.55
C LEU A 186 16.74 -2.15 -32.96
N LEU A 187 17.93 -2.61 -32.59
CA LEU A 187 19.20 -1.90 -32.80
C LEU A 187 19.74 -2.08 -34.23
N GLY A 188 19.33 -3.14 -34.94
CA GLY A 188 19.74 -3.45 -36.32
C GLY A 188 19.35 -2.41 -37.38
N LYS A 189 18.54 -1.40 -37.01
CA LYS A 189 18.15 -0.27 -37.87
C LYS A 189 18.79 1.07 -37.48
N THR A 190 19.36 1.22 -36.29
CA THR A 190 19.91 2.49 -35.79
C THR A 190 21.43 2.42 -35.67
N LYS A 191 22.13 3.04 -36.63
CA LYS A 191 23.56 3.34 -36.49
C LYS A 191 23.76 4.25 -35.28
N GLY A 192 24.59 3.83 -34.31
CA GLY A 192 25.14 4.74 -33.28
C GLY A 192 24.65 4.53 -31.84
N VAL A 193 24.55 3.29 -31.38
CA VAL A 193 24.19 2.96 -29.98
C VAL A 193 25.43 3.10 -29.10
N ARG A 194 25.41 4.04 -28.14
CA ARG A 194 26.58 4.32 -27.28
C ARG A 194 26.57 3.56 -25.95
N GLU A 195 25.41 3.28 -25.40
CA GLU A 195 25.25 2.69 -24.08
C GLU A 195 23.91 1.96 -23.99
N ILE A 196 23.91 0.76 -23.40
CA ILE A 196 22.71 0.00 -23.05
C ILE A 196 22.73 -0.15 -21.53
N ALA A 197 21.91 0.63 -20.84
CA ALA A 197 21.69 0.43 -19.40
C ALA A 197 20.48 -0.48 -19.23
N ILE A 198 20.70 -1.70 -18.74
CA ILE A 198 19.61 -2.60 -18.32
C ILE A 198 19.18 -2.17 -16.92
N ALA A 199 18.11 -1.38 -16.85
CA ALA A 199 17.48 -1.09 -15.56
C ALA A 199 16.54 -2.24 -15.19
N GLN A 200 16.81 -2.85 -14.04
CA GLN A 200 15.97 -3.89 -13.49
C GLN A 200 14.82 -3.22 -12.72
N LYS A 201 13.57 -3.36 -13.18
CA LYS A 201 12.43 -2.83 -12.44
C LYS A 201 12.11 -3.78 -11.27
N PRO A 202 12.22 -3.33 -10.01
CA PRO A 202 11.89 -4.16 -8.88
C PRO A 202 10.40 -4.55 -8.90
N LYS A 203 10.09 -5.85 -8.78
CA LYS A 203 8.72 -6.30 -8.54
C LYS A 203 8.39 -6.15 -7.06
N GLY A 204 7.27 -5.51 -6.77
CA GLY A 204 6.64 -5.55 -5.44
C GLY A 204 5.38 -6.40 -5.49
N LEU A 205 4.97 -6.95 -4.34
CA LEU A 205 3.70 -7.68 -4.22
C LEU A 205 2.51 -6.77 -4.58
N ILE A 206 2.58 -5.50 -4.17
CA ILE A 206 1.72 -4.41 -4.65
C ILE A 206 2.61 -3.44 -5.43
N ARG A 207 2.43 -3.32 -6.75
CA ARG A 207 3.31 -2.57 -7.65
C ARG A 207 3.12 -1.06 -7.54
N ASN A 208 1.87 -0.59 -7.52
CA ASN A 208 1.54 0.83 -7.54
C ASN A 208 1.70 1.46 -6.15
N HIS A 209 2.49 2.52 -6.06
CA HIS A 209 2.66 3.31 -4.85
C HIS A 209 1.33 3.84 -4.29
N SER A 210 0.43 4.31 -5.15
CA SER A 210 -0.85 4.90 -4.73
C SER A 210 -1.78 3.88 -4.07
N THR A 211 -1.75 2.62 -4.56
CA THR A 211 -2.47 1.50 -3.94
C THR A 211 -1.88 1.14 -2.59
N ARG A 212 -0.55 1.10 -2.46
CA ARG A 212 0.13 0.91 -1.16
C ARG A 212 -0.26 2.01 -0.18
N VAL A 213 -0.19 3.27 -0.60
CA VAL A 213 -0.56 4.42 0.24
C VAL A 213 -2.01 4.31 0.72
N ALA A 214 -2.96 4.07 -0.19
CA ALA A 214 -4.37 3.97 0.17
C ALA A 214 -4.65 2.81 1.13
N LEU A 215 -4.16 1.60 0.82
CA LEU A 215 -4.38 0.41 1.63
C LEU A 215 -3.71 0.52 3.00
N PHE A 216 -2.44 0.93 3.04
CA PHE A 216 -1.67 0.96 4.29
C PHE A 216 -2.14 2.09 5.21
N THR A 217 -2.61 3.21 4.65
CA THR A 217 -3.27 4.26 5.45
C THR A 217 -4.53 3.72 6.11
N ALA A 218 -5.41 3.06 5.35
CA ALA A 218 -6.64 2.49 5.91
C ALA A 218 -6.36 1.43 6.98
N ALA A 219 -5.40 0.54 6.71
CA ALA A 219 -4.98 -0.49 7.66
C ALA A 219 -4.40 0.12 8.94
N ALA A 220 -3.49 1.10 8.82
CA ALA A 220 -2.86 1.74 9.96
C ALA A 220 -3.86 2.55 10.81
N VAL A 221 -4.70 3.38 10.20
CA VAL A 221 -5.69 4.20 10.91
C VAL A 221 -6.77 3.32 11.55
N GLY A 222 -7.25 2.29 10.85
CA GLY A 222 -8.23 1.37 11.40
C GLY A 222 -7.68 0.51 12.54
N ALA A 223 -6.43 0.05 12.42
CA ALA A 223 -5.74 -0.68 13.49
C ALA A 223 -5.51 0.21 14.71
N GLU A 224 -5.11 1.47 14.49
CA GLU A 224 -4.91 2.44 15.54
C GLU A 224 -6.19 2.70 16.34
N LYS A 225 -7.33 2.96 15.67
CA LYS A 225 -8.62 3.16 16.35
C LYS A 225 -9.04 1.95 17.18
N LYS A 226 -8.89 0.73 16.63
CA LYS A 226 -9.18 -0.53 17.36
C LYS A 226 -8.26 -0.69 18.57
N ALA A 227 -6.96 -0.45 18.38
CA ALA A 227 -5.97 -0.56 19.45
C ALA A 227 -6.23 0.48 20.55
N ARG A 228 -6.53 1.74 20.19
CA ARG A 228 -6.86 2.82 21.13
C ARG A 228 -8.06 2.46 22.01
N GLN A 229 -9.11 1.90 21.41
CA GLN A 229 -10.29 1.46 22.16
C GLN A 229 -9.92 0.35 23.18
N LYS A 230 -9.16 -0.65 22.74
CA LYS A 230 -8.66 -1.72 23.63
C LYS A 230 -7.77 -1.18 24.75
N MET A 231 -6.87 -0.24 24.45
CA MET A 231 -6.02 0.39 25.46
C MET A 231 -6.86 1.15 26.49
N LYS A 232 -7.91 1.87 26.06
CA LYS A 232 -8.82 2.59 26.95
C LYS A 232 -9.56 1.67 27.91
N GLU A 233 -10.01 0.50 27.44
CA GLU A 233 -10.66 -0.52 28.28
C GLU A 233 -9.72 -1.08 29.34
N GLU A 234 -8.45 -1.31 28.99
CA GLU A 234 -7.44 -1.83 29.91
C GLU A 234 -6.95 -0.79 30.93
N GLU A 235 -7.00 0.51 30.58
CA GLU A 235 -6.57 1.61 31.47
C GLU A 235 -7.33 1.62 32.79
N GLY A 236 -8.62 1.30 32.77
CA GLY A 236 -9.50 1.33 33.95
C GLY A 236 -9.12 0.35 35.08
N THR A 237 -8.05 -0.42 34.92
CA THR A 237 -7.57 -1.40 35.91
C THR A 237 -6.49 -0.85 36.85
N ASP A 238 -5.81 0.24 36.49
CA ASP A 238 -4.72 0.84 37.27
C ASP A 238 -5.07 2.28 37.68
N ALA A 239 -5.39 2.48 38.97
CA ALA A 239 -5.82 3.76 39.49
C ALA A 239 -4.74 4.87 39.36
N LYS A 240 -3.46 4.51 39.45
CA LYS A 240 -2.36 5.48 39.38
C LYS A 240 -2.14 5.93 37.94
N LEU A 241 -2.20 4.99 37.00
CA LEU A 241 -2.16 5.28 35.57
C LEU A 241 -3.33 6.16 35.14
N VAL A 242 -4.55 5.84 35.58
CA VAL A 242 -5.75 6.66 35.30
C VAL A 242 -5.55 8.08 35.80
N ALA A 243 -5.11 8.26 37.05
CA ALA A 243 -4.89 9.57 37.62
C ALA A 243 -3.81 10.38 36.86
N TYR A 244 -2.74 9.72 36.41
CA TYR A 244 -1.71 10.37 35.60
C TYR A 244 -2.23 10.77 34.20
N ASN A 245 -2.97 9.88 33.54
CA ASN A 245 -3.52 10.16 32.21
C ASN A 245 -4.64 11.21 32.27
N ASP A 246 -5.42 11.29 33.35
CA ASP A 246 -6.38 12.36 33.57
C ASP A 246 -5.70 13.71 33.77
N LEU A 247 -4.56 13.73 34.47
CA LEU A 247 -3.71 14.91 34.56
C LEU A 247 -3.20 15.32 33.16
N LEU A 248 -2.72 14.40 32.32
CA LEU A 248 -2.32 14.71 30.94
C LEU A 248 -3.48 15.29 30.11
N ARG A 249 -4.66 14.65 30.17
CA ARG A 249 -5.87 15.09 29.46
C ARG A 249 -6.33 16.48 29.88
N LYS A 250 -6.24 16.81 31.17
CA LYS A 250 -6.57 18.14 31.71
C LYS A 250 -5.75 19.24 31.04
N HIS A 251 -4.53 18.93 30.61
CA HIS A 251 -3.62 19.85 29.91
C HIS A 251 -3.62 19.67 28.38
N GLY A 252 -4.55 18.89 27.83
CA GLY A 252 -4.66 18.65 26.39
C GLY A 252 -3.57 17.74 25.82
N ILE A 253 -2.87 17.00 26.67
CA ILE A 253 -1.80 16.08 26.28
C ILE A 253 -2.38 14.67 26.10
N VAL A 254 -1.89 13.97 25.08
CA VAL A 254 -2.29 12.59 24.81
C VAL A 254 -1.86 11.67 25.96
N PRO A 255 -2.63 10.60 26.25
CA PRO A 255 -2.27 9.65 27.31
C PRO A 255 -0.91 8.98 27.08
N ASP A 256 -0.37 8.42 28.17
CA ASP A 256 0.83 7.58 28.17
C ASP A 256 2.13 8.30 27.76
N VAL A 257 2.15 9.63 27.82
CA VAL A 257 3.33 10.47 27.56
C VAL A 257 4.30 10.42 28.75
N PRO A 258 5.60 10.15 28.55
CA PRO A 258 6.56 10.13 29.65
C PRO A 258 6.79 11.54 30.20
N VAL A 259 7.17 11.64 31.48
CA VAL A 259 7.38 12.94 32.13
C VAL A 259 8.48 13.79 31.47
N THR A 260 9.45 13.14 30.82
CA THR A 260 10.53 13.80 30.05
C THR A 260 10.03 14.54 28.81
N ALA A 261 8.86 14.16 28.28
CA ALA A 261 8.26 14.84 27.14
C ALA A 261 7.43 16.08 27.55
N LEU A 262 7.36 16.40 28.85
CA LEU A 262 6.64 17.55 29.40
C LEU A 262 7.51 18.81 29.51
N GLU A 263 8.66 18.84 28.84
CA GLU A 263 9.53 20.01 28.78
C GLU A 263 8.78 21.24 28.25
N GLY A 264 8.95 22.37 28.95
CA GLY A 264 8.23 23.61 28.65
C GLY A 264 6.81 23.70 29.22
N MET A 265 6.30 22.67 29.89
CA MET A 265 4.95 22.64 30.52
C MET A 265 5.03 22.73 32.04
N GLU A 266 5.54 23.85 32.57
CA GLU A 266 5.84 23.99 34.00
C GLU A 266 4.64 23.76 34.94
N ALA A 267 3.43 24.20 34.55
CA ALA A 267 2.22 23.95 35.34
C ALA A 267 1.93 22.43 35.48
N LEU A 268 1.99 21.71 34.37
CA LEU A 268 1.78 20.27 34.34
C LEU A 268 2.88 19.52 35.11
N ARG A 269 4.14 19.97 35.02
CA ARG A 269 5.25 19.39 35.79
C ARG A 269 5.07 19.56 37.30
N GLN A 270 4.60 20.73 37.74
CA GLN A 270 4.30 20.97 39.15
C GLN A 270 3.14 20.09 39.65
N GLU A 271 2.07 19.96 38.85
CA GLU A 271 0.98 19.03 39.18
C GLU A 271 1.43 17.57 39.18
N ALA A 272 2.32 17.18 38.27
CA ALA A 272 2.89 15.83 38.23
C ALA A 272 3.72 15.51 39.48
N LEU A 273 4.51 16.49 39.96
CA LEU A 273 5.25 16.40 41.22
C LEU A 273 4.31 16.33 42.44
N ALA A 274 3.30 17.20 42.48
CA ALA A 274 2.33 17.23 43.58
C ALA A 274 1.49 15.95 43.66
N GLY A 275 1.18 15.34 42.51
CA GLY A 275 0.48 14.07 42.41
C GLY A 275 1.33 12.83 42.68
N GLY A 276 2.64 12.98 42.94
CA GLY A 276 3.54 11.86 43.20
C GLY A 276 3.80 10.97 41.98
N PHE A 277 3.60 11.49 40.76
CA PHE A 277 3.90 10.79 39.52
C PHE A 277 5.37 10.91 39.10
N ALA A 278 6.05 11.93 39.63
CA ALA A 278 7.46 12.18 39.39
C ALA A 278 8.13 12.80 40.63
N GLN A 279 9.45 12.79 40.65
CA GLN A 279 10.30 13.35 41.70
C GLN A 279 11.47 14.12 41.08
N LYS A 280 11.97 15.15 41.76
CA LYS A 280 13.19 15.86 41.34
C LYS A 280 14.41 15.18 41.94
N VAL A 281 15.28 14.65 41.10
CA VAL A 281 16.56 14.03 41.50
C VAL A 281 17.66 14.73 40.70
N HIS A 282 18.64 15.32 41.40
CA HIS A 282 19.75 16.07 40.77
C HIS A 282 19.33 17.16 39.77
N GLY A 283 18.14 17.76 39.95
CA GLY A 283 17.61 18.80 39.06
C GLY A 283 16.82 18.26 37.87
N GLU A 284 16.84 16.95 37.64
CA GLU A 284 16.05 16.26 36.61
C GLU A 284 14.72 15.76 37.18
N LEU A 285 13.71 15.71 36.33
CA LEU A 285 12.39 15.20 36.70
C LEU A 285 12.35 13.72 36.33
N LEU A 286 12.46 12.85 37.33
CA LEU A 286 12.37 11.41 37.16
C LEU A 286 10.96 10.95 37.46
N MET A 287 10.43 10.11 36.58
CA MET A 287 9.14 9.48 36.79
C MET A 287 9.25 8.43 37.90
N GLU A 288 8.14 8.14 38.57
CA GLU A 288 8.11 7.01 39.50
C GLU A 288 8.28 5.69 38.73
N GLU A 289 9.14 4.80 39.23
CA GLU A 289 9.64 3.63 38.48
C GLU A 289 8.54 2.66 38.07
N GLU A 290 7.58 2.35 38.96
CA GLU A 290 6.47 1.44 38.64
C GLU A 290 5.57 2.03 37.55
N LEU A 291 5.25 3.32 37.65
CA LEU A 291 4.45 4.02 36.65
C LEU A 291 5.18 4.16 35.31
N GLU A 292 6.48 4.46 35.32
CA GLU A 292 7.31 4.52 34.11
C GLU A 292 7.35 3.15 33.41
N LEU A 293 7.56 2.07 34.16
CA LEU A 293 7.53 0.71 33.65
C LEU A 293 6.14 0.34 33.09
N ALA A 294 5.07 0.74 33.78
CA ALA A 294 3.70 0.53 33.31
C ALA A 294 3.45 1.27 31.98
N LEU A 295 3.85 2.53 31.88
CA LEU A 295 3.78 3.31 30.65
C LEU A 295 4.57 2.68 29.50
N HIS A 296 5.80 2.26 29.74
CA HIS A 296 6.62 1.61 28.71
C HIS A 296 5.98 0.33 28.20
N LYS A 297 5.51 -0.54 29.09
CA LYS A 297 4.78 -1.77 28.71
C LYS A 297 3.52 -1.46 27.92
N ARG A 298 2.77 -0.45 28.36
CA ARG A 298 1.53 -0.02 27.72
C ARG A 298 1.77 0.55 26.32
N ARG A 299 2.75 1.44 26.15
CA ARG A 299 3.16 1.99 24.84
C ARG A 299 3.67 0.90 23.91
N ALA A 300 4.52 0.01 24.39
CA ALA A 300 5.03 -1.11 23.60
C ALA A 300 3.89 -2.03 23.13
N LYS A 301 2.92 -2.31 24.01
CA LYS A 301 1.72 -3.06 23.67
C LYS A 301 0.85 -2.33 22.66
N TYR A 302 0.59 -1.04 22.85
CA TYR A 302 -0.21 -0.22 21.94
C TYR A 302 0.42 -0.18 20.54
N ARG A 303 1.72 0.11 20.47
CA ARG A 303 2.52 0.05 19.24
C ARG A 303 2.38 -1.29 18.53
N ARG A 304 2.56 -2.39 19.27
CA ARG A 304 2.43 -3.74 18.74
C ARG A 304 1.02 -4.01 18.21
N LEU A 305 -0.03 -3.64 18.95
CA LEU A 305 -1.41 -3.80 18.50
C LEU A 305 -1.70 -3.04 17.20
N CYS A 306 -1.15 -1.82 17.05
CA CYS A 306 -1.28 -1.03 15.83
C CYS A 306 -0.56 -1.69 14.64
N ILE A 307 0.69 -2.13 14.83
CA ILE A 307 1.49 -2.78 13.79
C ILE A 307 0.86 -4.13 13.39
N ASP A 308 0.58 -5.01 14.36
CA ASP A 308 0.03 -6.34 14.14
C ASP A 308 -1.37 -6.24 13.49
N GLY A 309 -2.24 -5.34 13.98
CA GLY A 309 -3.58 -5.16 13.42
C GLY A 309 -3.59 -4.55 12.01
N ALA A 310 -2.63 -3.67 11.70
CA ALA A 310 -2.46 -3.14 10.35
C ALA A 310 -1.97 -4.25 9.42
N GLY A 311 -1.02 -5.07 9.89
CA GLY A 311 -0.53 -6.25 9.19
C GLY A 311 -1.65 -7.24 8.87
N GLU A 312 -2.46 -7.60 9.86
CA GLU A 312 -3.60 -8.51 9.74
C GLU A 312 -4.63 -8.02 8.69
N THR A 313 -4.89 -6.71 8.65
CA THR A 313 -5.80 -6.14 7.65
C THR A 313 -5.29 -6.37 6.23
N VAL A 314 -4.01 -6.06 5.99
CA VAL A 314 -3.37 -6.23 4.67
C VAL A 314 -3.27 -7.73 4.32
N TYR A 315 -2.86 -8.55 5.29
CA TYR A 315 -2.81 -10.00 5.17
C TYR A 315 -4.15 -10.57 4.73
N GLY A 316 -5.23 -10.26 5.45
CA GLY A 316 -6.55 -10.80 5.15
C GLY A 316 -7.03 -10.46 3.74
N LEU A 317 -6.83 -9.21 3.30
CA LEU A 317 -7.25 -8.79 1.96
C LEU A 317 -6.42 -9.46 0.85
N LEU A 318 -5.09 -9.53 1.00
CA LEU A 318 -4.23 -10.17 0.02
C LEU A 318 -4.42 -11.69 -0.01
N THR A 319 -4.56 -12.33 1.15
CA THR A 319 -4.86 -13.75 1.26
C THR A 319 -6.19 -14.06 0.57
N TRP A 320 -7.25 -13.29 0.86
CA TRP A 320 -8.53 -13.43 0.17
C TRP A 320 -8.37 -13.35 -1.36
N TYR A 321 -7.65 -12.35 -1.87
CA TYR A 321 -7.45 -12.18 -3.31
C TYR A 321 -6.67 -13.35 -3.94
N TYR A 322 -5.57 -13.77 -3.33
CA TYR A 322 -4.75 -14.83 -3.88
C TYR A 322 -5.42 -16.20 -3.77
N VAL A 323 -6.27 -16.39 -2.77
CA VAL A 323 -7.02 -17.63 -2.56
C VAL A 323 -8.24 -17.68 -3.48
N CYS A 324 -9.11 -16.67 -3.48
CA CYS A 324 -10.41 -16.73 -4.15
C CYS A 324 -10.34 -16.59 -5.67
N PHE A 325 -9.29 -15.98 -6.21
CA PHE A 325 -9.15 -15.78 -7.66
C PHE A 325 -8.08 -16.70 -8.23
N HIS A 326 -8.31 -17.21 -9.45
CA HIS A 326 -7.29 -17.87 -10.27
C HIS A 326 -6.43 -16.84 -11.01
N ALA A 327 -5.32 -17.27 -11.64
CA ALA A 327 -4.38 -16.38 -12.35
C ALA A 327 -5.05 -15.34 -13.27
N GLN A 328 -5.93 -15.76 -14.18
CA GLN A 328 -6.62 -14.85 -15.09
C GLN A 328 -7.60 -13.92 -14.35
N GLY A 329 -8.33 -14.41 -13.34
CA GLY A 329 -9.20 -13.58 -12.50
C GLY A 329 -8.40 -12.53 -11.73
N ARG A 330 -7.21 -12.88 -11.23
CA ARG A 330 -6.29 -11.93 -10.58
C ARG A 330 -5.84 -10.82 -11.54
N LYS A 331 -5.53 -11.17 -12.80
CA LYS A 331 -5.12 -10.21 -13.84
C LYS A 331 -6.24 -9.23 -14.23
N SER A 332 -7.49 -9.70 -14.27
CA SER A 332 -8.64 -8.88 -14.67
C SER A 332 -9.36 -8.18 -13.51
N TYR A 333 -8.99 -8.46 -12.25
CA TYR A 333 -9.69 -7.91 -11.09
C TYR A 333 -9.39 -6.41 -10.87
N GLY A 334 -10.28 -5.56 -11.38
CA GLY A 334 -10.12 -4.11 -11.40
C GLY A 334 -10.15 -3.41 -10.03
N ALA A 335 -10.64 -4.08 -8.98
CA ALA A 335 -10.65 -3.52 -7.62
C ALA A 335 -9.27 -3.60 -6.93
N MET A 336 -8.37 -4.47 -7.41
CA MET A 336 -6.97 -4.53 -6.97
C MET A 336 -5.96 -4.59 -8.14
N PRO A 337 -5.96 -3.57 -9.03
CA PRO A 337 -5.30 -3.64 -10.33
C PRO A 337 -3.77 -3.60 -10.27
N ALA A 338 -3.20 -3.38 -9.08
CA ALA A 338 -1.77 -3.22 -8.86
C ALA A 338 -1.14 -4.34 -8.03
N VAL A 339 -1.94 -5.32 -7.59
CA VAL A 339 -1.42 -6.50 -6.91
C VAL A 339 -0.82 -7.43 -7.96
N ASN A 340 0.37 -7.97 -7.67
CA ASN A 340 1.04 -8.87 -8.62
C ASN A 340 0.20 -10.15 -8.75
N ALA A 341 -0.39 -10.42 -9.91
CA ALA A 341 -1.23 -11.59 -10.11
C ALA A 341 -0.48 -12.92 -10.00
N GLU A 342 0.83 -12.92 -10.26
CA GLU A 342 1.70 -14.11 -10.24
C GLU A 342 2.98 -13.74 -9.46
N PRO A 343 2.89 -13.64 -8.12
CA PRO A 343 4.05 -13.41 -7.28
C PRO A 343 4.92 -14.67 -7.22
N ASP A 344 6.24 -14.48 -7.19
CA ASP A 344 7.17 -15.57 -6.87
C ASP A 344 7.21 -15.82 -5.35
N GLU A 345 7.95 -16.86 -4.94
CA GLU A 345 8.10 -17.22 -3.52
C GLU A 345 8.69 -16.09 -2.67
N GLN A 346 9.60 -15.28 -3.24
CA GLN A 346 10.22 -14.17 -2.51
C GLN A 346 9.20 -13.06 -2.20
N LEU A 347 8.32 -12.76 -3.16
CA LEU A 347 7.23 -11.81 -2.96
C LEU A 347 6.18 -12.35 -2.00
N LEU A 348 5.90 -13.66 -2.06
CA LEU A 348 4.97 -14.32 -1.15
C LEU A 348 5.48 -14.37 0.29
N HIS A 349 6.79 -14.29 0.53
CA HIS A 349 7.34 -14.22 1.89
C HIS A 349 6.76 -13.07 2.72
N VAL A 350 6.36 -11.97 2.10
CA VAL A 350 5.65 -10.86 2.77
C VAL A 350 4.37 -11.35 3.46
N MET A 351 3.67 -12.35 2.89
CA MET A 351 2.48 -12.94 3.49
C MET A 351 2.80 -13.69 4.79
N HIS A 352 4.00 -14.27 4.90
CA HIS A 352 4.45 -14.90 6.13
C HIS A 352 4.80 -13.86 7.20
N GLU A 353 5.44 -12.75 6.82
CA GLU A 353 5.76 -11.65 7.75
C GLU A 353 4.51 -10.94 8.28
N LEU A 354 3.43 -10.87 7.48
CA LEU A 354 2.16 -10.28 7.88
C LEU A 354 1.25 -11.23 8.67
N GLN A 355 1.59 -12.51 8.76
CA GLN A 355 0.70 -13.53 9.28
C GLN A 355 0.37 -13.29 10.78
N PRO A 356 -0.92 -13.25 11.16
CA PRO A 356 -1.30 -13.21 12.58
C PRO A 356 -0.81 -14.44 13.33
N ALA A 357 -0.34 -14.26 14.58
CA ALA A 357 0.25 -15.34 15.38
C ALA A 357 -0.69 -16.54 15.62
N GLN A 358 -2.00 -16.30 15.59
CA GLN A 358 -3.04 -17.31 15.82
C GLN A 358 -3.83 -17.67 14.55
N ASP A 359 -3.30 -17.34 13.36
CA ASP A 359 -3.99 -17.64 12.11
C ASP A 359 -4.05 -19.16 11.84
N ALA A 360 -5.17 -19.63 11.28
CA ALA A 360 -5.38 -21.03 10.95
C ALA A 360 -4.48 -21.52 9.79
N LEU A 361 -4.07 -20.63 8.89
CA LEU A 361 -3.25 -20.93 7.71
C LEU A 361 -1.76 -20.94 8.07
N LYS A 362 -1.20 -22.11 8.39
CA LYS A 362 0.24 -22.23 8.67
C LYS A 362 1.08 -22.07 7.39
N HIS A 363 2.02 -21.13 7.37
CA HIS A 363 2.91 -20.85 6.22
C HIS A 363 2.14 -20.44 4.94
N PRO A 364 1.45 -19.29 4.97
CA PRO A 364 0.60 -18.83 3.87
C PRO A 364 1.37 -18.61 2.57
N ASP A 365 2.64 -18.20 2.65
CA ASP A 365 3.56 -18.09 1.52
C ASP A 365 3.68 -19.41 0.74
N ARG A 366 3.94 -20.52 1.45
CA ARG A 366 4.07 -21.86 0.85
C ARG A 366 2.75 -22.39 0.34
N MET A 367 1.66 -22.18 1.09
CA MET A 367 0.33 -22.62 0.68
C MET A 367 -0.11 -21.90 -0.60
N LEU A 368 0.10 -20.59 -0.69
CA LEU A 368 -0.21 -19.81 -1.88
C LEU A 368 0.64 -20.24 -3.08
N ALA A 369 1.94 -20.48 -2.89
CA ALA A 369 2.81 -20.98 -3.96
C ALA A 369 2.34 -22.35 -4.49
N GLN A 370 2.00 -23.28 -3.60
CA GLN A 370 1.44 -24.59 -3.98
C GLN A 370 0.11 -24.45 -4.73
N LYS A 371 -0.79 -23.59 -4.23
CA LYS A 371 -2.08 -23.29 -4.85
C LYS A 371 -1.89 -22.78 -6.27
N MET A 372 -1.00 -21.80 -6.47
CA MET A 372 -0.68 -21.24 -7.78
C MET A 372 -0.05 -22.26 -8.74
N ALA A 373 0.84 -23.13 -8.26
CA ALA A 373 1.42 -24.20 -9.06
C ALA A 373 0.36 -25.22 -9.54
N LEU A 374 -0.66 -25.47 -8.71
CA LEU A 374 -1.77 -26.35 -9.05
C LEU A 374 -2.79 -25.70 -9.99
N GLU A 375 -3.00 -24.39 -9.95
CA GLU A 375 -3.90 -23.68 -10.88
C GLU A 375 -3.54 -23.92 -12.35
N ALA A 376 -2.23 -24.00 -12.67
CA ALA A 376 -1.76 -24.30 -14.01
C ALA A 376 -2.31 -25.65 -14.51
N ARG A 377 -2.54 -26.60 -13.59
CA ARG A 377 -2.99 -27.97 -13.86
C ARG A 377 -4.48 -28.17 -13.58
N ALA A 378 -5.11 -27.28 -12.83
CA ALA A 378 -6.51 -27.37 -12.48
C ALA A 378 -7.41 -27.09 -13.71
N PRO A 379 -8.57 -27.74 -13.83
CA PRO A 379 -9.58 -27.37 -14.81
C PRO A 379 -10.05 -25.92 -14.56
N PRO A 380 -10.57 -25.20 -15.57
CA PRO A 380 -11.15 -23.88 -15.37
C PRO A 380 -12.41 -24.03 -14.52
N LEU A 381 -12.25 -24.01 -13.20
CA LEU A 381 -13.38 -23.99 -12.29
C LEU A 381 -13.91 -22.56 -12.25
N PRO A 382 -15.17 -22.34 -12.62
CA PRO A 382 -15.76 -21.00 -12.67
C PRO A 382 -15.97 -20.41 -11.27
N SER A 383 -15.82 -21.20 -10.19
CA SER A 383 -16.12 -20.77 -8.84
C SER A 383 -14.89 -20.19 -8.11
N ARG A 384 -15.12 -19.12 -7.35
CA ARG A 384 -14.17 -18.56 -6.37
C ARG A 384 -13.83 -19.55 -5.23
N ALA A 385 -14.47 -20.71 -5.21
CA ALA A 385 -14.43 -21.69 -4.13
C ALA A 385 -13.24 -22.68 -4.22
N TRP A 386 -12.57 -22.80 -5.36
CA TRP A 386 -11.46 -23.75 -5.52
C TRP A 386 -10.28 -23.49 -4.57
N GLY A 387 -9.84 -22.23 -4.48
CA GLY A 387 -8.75 -21.87 -3.55
C GLY A 387 -9.15 -22.02 -2.08
N PRO A 388 -10.32 -21.53 -1.64
CA PRO A 388 -10.84 -21.78 -0.30
C PRO A 388 -10.87 -23.28 0.07
N ALA A 389 -11.34 -24.14 -0.84
CA ALA A 389 -11.33 -25.59 -0.64
C ALA A 389 -9.90 -26.16 -0.51
N PHE A 390 -8.94 -25.67 -1.32
CA PHE A 390 -7.53 -26.04 -1.17
C PHE A 390 -6.97 -25.65 0.21
N MET A 391 -7.28 -24.44 0.66
CA MET A 391 -6.83 -23.94 1.96
C MET A 391 -7.44 -24.73 3.12
N ALA A 392 -8.72 -25.09 3.03
CA ALA A 392 -9.42 -25.93 4.01
C ALA A 392 -8.72 -27.29 4.15
N LEU A 393 -8.54 -28.01 3.03
CA LEU A 393 -7.91 -29.33 3.01
C LEU A 393 -6.48 -29.31 3.56
N LYS A 394 -5.69 -28.32 3.17
CA LYS A 394 -4.29 -28.19 3.64
C LYS A 394 -4.18 -27.82 5.12
N SER A 395 -5.19 -27.16 5.67
CA SER A 395 -5.22 -26.72 7.07
C SER A 395 -5.99 -27.67 7.99
N GLY A 396 -6.56 -28.76 7.44
CA GLY A 396 -7.40 -29.70 8.20
C GLY A 396 -8.72 -29.08 8.66
N GLN A 397 -9.24 -28.11 7.91
CA GLN A 397 -10.50 -27.41 8.17
C GLN A 397 -11.60 -27.90 7.23
N ASP A 398 -12.86 -27.57 7.53
CA ASP A 398 -14.03 -27.94 6.75
C ASP A 398 -14.48 -26.84 5.75
N ALA A 399 -15.51 -27.15 4.96
CA ALA A 399 -16.06 -26.23 3.98
C ALA A 399 -16.66 -24.97 4.63
N LYS A 400 -17.30 -25.15 5.79
CA LYS A 400 -17.92 -24.06 6.56
C LYS A 400 -16.88 -23.05 7.02
N TRP A 401 -15.78 -23.52 7.60
CA TRP A 401 -14.66 -22.67 7.99
C TRP A 401 -14.14 -21.85 6.80
N ALA A 402 -13.92 -22.49 5.64
CA ALA A 402 -13.40 -21.79 4.47
C ALA A 402 -14.42 -20.79 3.89
N ALA A 403 -15.71 -21.12 3.91
CA ALA A 403 -16.79 -20.23 3.51
C ALA A 403 -16.79 -18.94 4.35
N GLU A 404 -16.74 -19.09 5.68
CA GLU A 404 -16.70 -17.99 6.63
C GLU A 404 -15.40 -17.18 6.50
N TYR A 405 -14.24 -17.85 6.46
CA TYR A 405 -12.93 -17.19 6.44
C TYR A 405 -12.68 -16.40 5.14
N PHE A 406 -13.13 -16.93 3.99
CA PHE A 406 -12.93 -16.33 2.68
C PHE A 406 -14.15 -15.58 2.13
N HIS A 407 -15.26 -15.54 2.87
CA HIS A 407 -16.53 -14.93 2.44
C HIS A 407 -16.99 -15.46 1.07
N VAL A 408 -17.12 -16.78 0.97
CA VAL A 408 -17.62 -17.47 -0.23
C VAL A 408 -18.75 -18.43 0.16
N GLU A 409 -19.57 -18.86 -0.80
CA GLU A 409 -20.67 -19.80 -0.56
C GLU A 409 -20.16 -21.18 -0.09
N GLU A 410 -20.69 -21.66 1.03
CA GLU A 410 -20.29 -22.94 1.64
C GLU A 410 -20.54 -24.13 0.70
N GLU A 411 -21.69 -24.16 0.04
CA GLU A 411 -22.04 -25.24 -0.89
C GLU A 411 -21.03 -25.31 -2.05
N ALA A 412 -20.58 -24.16 -2.56
CA ALA A 412 -19.59 -24.12 -3.63
C ALA A 412 -18.22 -24.63 -3.17
N VAL A 413 -17.84 -24.37 -1.91
CA VAL A 413 -16.61 -24.92 -1.32
C VAL A 413 -16.72 -26.43 -1.14
N ALA A 414 -17.83 -26.90 -0.57
CA ALA A 414 -18.07 -28.33 -0.36
C ALA A 414 -18.03 -29.12 -1.68
N GLN A 415 -18.61 -28.58 -2.75
CA GLN A 415 -18.55 -29.19 -4.09
C GLN A 415 -17.12 -29.16 -4.69
N ALA A 416 -16.32 -28.14 -4.38
CA ALA A 416 -14.95 -28.02 -4.88
C ALA A 416 -13.95 -28.93 -4.14
N MET A 417 -14.20 -29.27 -2.86
CA MET A 417 -13.26 -30.04 -2.02
C MET A 417 -12.88 -31.40 -2.63
N PRO A 418 -13.80 -32.29 -3.08
CA PRO A 418 -13.41 -33.57 -3.68
C PRO A 418 -12.54 -33.42 -4.93
N VAL A 419 -12.82 -32.40 -5.75
CA VAL A 419 -12.04 -32.11 -6.96
C VAL A 419 -10.62 -31.70 -6.58
N VAL A 420 -10.49 -30.79 -5.61
CA VAL A 420 -9.18 -30.32 -5.11
C VAL A 420 -8.41 -31.47 -4.44
N GLU A 421 -9.07 -32.27 -3.61
CA GLU A 421 -8.46 -33.41 -2.94
C GLU A 421 -7.89 -34.41 -3.94
N SER A 422 -8.62 -34.70 -5.02
CA SER A 422 -8.13 -35.59 -6.08
C SER A 422 -6.85 -35.08 -6.76
N LEU A 423 -6.71 -33.75 -6.89
CA LEU A 423 -5.53 -33.11 -7.47
C LEU A 423 -4.35 -33.05 -6.50
N VAL A 424 -4.61 -32.86 -5.20
CA VAL A 424 -3.59 -32.76 -4.16
C VAL A 424 -3.04 -34.13 -3.78
N SER A 425 -3.90 -35.15 -3.63
CA SER A 425 -3.54 -36.46 -3.10
C SER A 425 -2.91 -37.39 -4.15
N GLN A 426 -3.22 -37.22 -5.44
CA GLN A 426 -2.63 -38.01 -6.52
C GLN A 426 -2.20 -37.12 -7.70
N PRO A 427 -1.04 -36.44 -7.61
CA PRO A 427 -0.50 -35.64 -8.71
C PRO A 427 -0.25 -36.53 -9.95
N GLY A 428 -1.17 -36.52 -10.93
CA GLY A 428 -1.09 -37.37 -12.13
C GLY A 428 -1.91 -38.67 -12.10
N GLY A 429 -2.78 -38.87 -11.11
CA GLY A 429 -3.76 -39.96 -11.09
C GLY A 429 -4.80 -39.85 -12.21
N ARG A 430 -5.66 -40.87 -12.38
CA ARG A 430 -6.69 -40.89 -13.44
C ARG A 430 -7.60 -39.66 -13.39
N GLY A 431 -7.96 -39.18 -12.19
CA GLY A 431 -8.74 -37.95 -12.00
C GLY A 431 -8.01 -36.70 -12.49
N ALA A 432 -6.73 -36.54 -12.12
CA ALA A 432 -5.92 -35.42 -12.61
C ALA A 432 -5.74 -35.44 -14.13
N LYS A 433 -5.55 -36.64 -14.73
CA LYS A 433 -5.46 -36.80 -16.19
C LYS A 433 -6.78 -36.50 -16.90
N PHE A 434 -7.91 -36.91 -16.33
CA PHE A 434 -9.25 -36.61 -16.86
C PHE A 434 -9.52 -35.09 -16.83
N LEU A 435 -9.24 -34.43 -15.72
CA LEU A 435 -9.43 -32.98 -15.59
C LEU A 435 -8.49 -32.16 -16.50
N GLN A 436 -7.28 -32.65 -16.76
CA GLN A 436 -6.38 -32.04 -17.75
C GLN A 436 -6.88 -32.21 -19.19
N GLY A 437 -7.61 -33.29 -19.49
CA GLY A 437 -8.26 -33.51 -20.78
C GLY A 437 -9.30 -32.45 -21.11
N LEU A 438 -10.09 -32.04 -20.12
CA LEU A 438 -11.13 -30.99 -20.24
C LEU A 438 -10.59 -29.59 -20.57
N LYS A 439 -9.26 -29.36 -20.51
CA LYS A 439 -8.62 -28.09 -20.86
C LYS A 439 -8.28 -27.97 -22.35
N LYS A 440 -8.33 -29.06 -23.10
CA LYS A 440 -7.91 -29.14 -24.52
C LYS A 440 -9.07 -29.07 -25.51
N GLU A 441 -10.30 -29.13 -25.03
CA GLU A 441 -11.53 -28.82 -25.78
C GLU A 441 -11.92 -27.36 -25.50
#